data_AF-A0A838H1S6-F1
#
_entry.id   AF-A0A838H1S6-F1
#
_cell.length_a   1.000
_cell.length_b   1.000
_cell.length_c   1.000
_cell.angle_alpha   90.00
_cell.angle_beta   90.00
_cell.angle_gamma   90.00
#
_symmetry.space_group_name_H-M   'P 1'
#
loop_
_entity.id
_entity.type
_entity.pdbx_description
1 polymer ?
#
loop_
_entity_poly.entity_id
_entity_poly.type
_entity_poly.pdbx_seq_one_letter_code
_entity_poly.pdbx_strand_id
1 'polypeptide(L)' 'MADAVRFYFDPICPWCYQTSRWIRRVEELGEVTVSWGLFSLELVNAASEESSAKGHARSALGLR' A
#
# COMPACT_ATOMS: atom_id res chain seq x y z
N MET A 1 24.55 6.42 5.64
CA MET A 1 24.16 5.13 5.00
C MET A 1 22.65 5.13 5.02
N ALA A 2 21.98 5.05 3.87
CA ALA A 2 20.52 5.11 3.82
C ALA A 2 19.93 3.76 4.26
N ASP A 3 18.87 3.79 5.06
CA ASP A 3 18.21 2.55 5.51
C ASP A 3 17.35 1.95 4.38
N ALA A 4 17.37 0.62 4.26
CA ALA A 4 16.57 -0.09 3.26
C ALA A 4 15.15 -0.33 3.79
N VAL A 5 14.15 0.20 3.09
CA VAL A 5 12.73 0.09 3.47
C VAL A 5 11.95 -0.65 2.38
N ARG A 6 11.13 -1.62 2.78
CA ARG A 6 10.10 -2.20 1.90
C ARG A 6 8.75 -1.58 2.20
N PHE A 7 8.22 -0.85 1.23
CA PHE A 7 6.95 -0.14 1.33
C PHE A 7 5.83 -0.92 0.63
N TYR A 8 4.87 -1.41 1.40
CA TYR A 8 3.68 -2.08 0.88
C TYR A 8 2.57 -1.07 0.61
N PHE A 9 2.04 -1.08 -0.61
CA PHE A 9 1.06 -0.11 -1.09
C PHE A 9 -0.22 -0.79 -1.57
N ASP A 10 -1.35 -0.25 -1.13
CA ASP A 10 -2.69 -0.53 -1.65
C ASP A 10 -3.33 0.80 -2.13
N PRO A 11 -3.67 0.95 -3.42
CA PRO A 11 -4.30 2.15 -3.96
C PRO A 11 -5.62 2.55 -3.29
N ILE A 12 -6.36 1.61 -2.68
CA ILE A 12 -7.64 1.93 -2.03
C ILE A 12 -7.47 2.48 -0.61
N CYS A 13 -6.28 2.32 -0.01
CA CYS A 13 -6.02 2.75 1.35
C CYS A 13 -5.60 4.24 1.37
N PRO A 14 -6.40 5.15 1.96
CA PRO A 14 -6.09 6.58 1.98
C PRO A 14 -4.79 6.87 2.76
N TRP A 15 -4.49 6.06 3.77
CA TRP A 15 -3.26 6.18 4.55
C TRP A 15 -2.04 5.80 3.72
N CYS A 16 -2.12 4.69 2.97
CA CYS A 16 -1.06 4.28 2.06
C CYS A 16 -0.77 5.38 1.01
N TYR A 17 -1.79 6.06 0.50
CA TYR A 17 -1.60 7.18 -0.44
C TYR A 17 -0.87 8.37 0.19
N GLN A 18 -1.27 8.79 1.39
CA GLN A 18 -0.59 9.90 2.07
C GLN A 18 0.86 9.54 2.42
N THR A 19 1.08 8.34 2.94
CA THR A 19 2.42 7.87 3.31
C THR A 19 3.30 7.64 2.08
N SER A 20 2.75 7.21 0.93
CA SER A 20 3.54 7.00 -0.29
C SER A 20 4.11 8.32 -0.84
N ARG A 21 3.38 9.43 -0.68
CA ARG A 21 3.89 10.77 -1.03
C ARG A 21 5.02 11.20 -0.11
N TRP A 22 4.87 10.96 1.20
CA TRP A 22 5.91 11.26 2.18
C TRP A 22 7.18 10.43 1.95
N ILE A 23 7.07 9.10 1.82
CA ILE A 23 8.24 8.23 1.69
C ILE A 23 9.03 8.49 0.40
N ARG A 24 8.36 8.89 -0.69
CA ARG A 24 9.04 9.35 -1.92
C ARG A 24 9.88 10.60 -1.67
N ARG A 25 9.38 11.55 -0.88
CA ARG A 25 10.15 12.75 -0.52
C ARG A 25 11.35 12.41 0.35
N VAL A 26 11.21 11.48 1.28
CA VAL A 26 12.30 11.01 2.15
C VAL A 26 13.38 10.27 1.34
N GLU A 27 12.99 9.49 0.33
CA GLU A 27 13.91 8.86 -0.63
C GLU A 27 14.69 9.90 -1.45
N GLU A 28 14.02 10.95 -1.95
CA GLU A 28 14.68 12.07 -2.65
C GLU A 28 15.68 12.83 -1.77
N LEU A 29 15.48 12.84 -0.45
CA LEU A 29 16.40 13.41 0.53
C LEU A 29 17.59 12.48 0.84
N GLY A 30 17.57 11.24 0.33
CA GLY A 30 18.64 10.26 0.53
C GLY A 30 18.66 9.61 1.91
N GLU A 31 17.58 9.76 2.70
CA GLU A 31 17.50 9.19 4.05
C GLU A 31 17.23 7.68 4.02
N VAL A 32 16.51 7.20 3.01
CA VAL A 32 16.14 5.79 2.83
C VAL A 32 16.26 5.36 1.37
N THR A 33 16.38 4.06 1.14
CA THR A 33 16.20 3.43 -0.19
C THR A 33 14.92 2.60 -0.17
N VAL A 34 13.97 2.89 -1.06
CA VAL A 34 12.63 2.29 -1.03
C VAL A 34 12.49 1.19 -2.07
N SER A 35 12.04 0.02 -1.62
CA SER A 35 11.53 -1.04 -2.49
C SER A 35 10.02 -1.16 -2.35
N TRP A 36 9.31 -1.29 -3.46
CA TRP A 36 7.85 -1.30 -3.47
C TRP A 36 7.30 -2.73 -3.48
N GLY A 37 6.21 -2.95 -2.75
CA GLY A 37 5.40 -4.16 -2.81
C GLY A 37 3.92 -3.79 -2.89
N LEU A 38 3.13 -4.57 -3.62
CA LEU A 38 1.68 -4.41 -3.67
C LEU A 38 1.02 -5.39 -2.72
N PHE A 39 -0.05 -4.95 -2.05
CA PHE A 39 -0.92 -5.82 -1.28
C PHE A 39 -2.37 -5.35 -1.42
N SER A 40 -3.32 -6.16 -0.96
CA SER A 40 -4.75 -5.82 -0.95
C SER A 40 -5.29 -5.92 0.46
N LEU A 41 -5.76 -4.80 0.99
CA LEU A 41 -6.41 -4.73 2.29
C LEU A 41 -7.75 -5.50 2.28
N GLU A 42 -8.44 -5.52 1.14
CA GLU A 42 -9.66 -6.32 0.92
C GLU A 42 -9.39 -7.80 1.15
N LEU A 43 -8.31 -8.33 0.57
CA LEU A 43 -7.92 -9.75 0.73
C LEU A 43 -7.49 -10.07 2.17
N VAL A 44 -6.67 -9.20 2.78
CA VAL A 44 -6.19 -9.40 4.16
C VAL A 44 -7.35 -9.39 5.15
N ASN A 45 -8.29 -8.45 5.01
CA ASN A 45 -9.44 -8.35 5.91
C ASN A 45 -10.46 -9.46 5.68
N ALA A 46 -10.65 -9.92 4.44
CA ALA A 46 -11.52 -11.05 4.13
C ALA A 46 -11.07 -12.37 4.80
N ALA A 47 -9.78 -12.51 5.09
CA ALA A 47 -9.27 -13.67 5.83
C ALA A 47 -9.51 -13.58 7.35
N SER A 48 -9.78 -12.39 7.87
CA SER A 48 -10.00 -12.15 9.31
C SER A 48 -11.47 -12.10 9.71
N GLU A 49 -12.38 -11.86 8.75
CA GLU A 49 -13.81 -11.69 9.01
C GLU A 49 -14.61 -12.67 8.16
N GLU A 50 -15.35 -13.58 8.81
CA GLU A 50 -16.45 -14.32 8.19
C GLU A 50 -17.59 -13.32 7.92
N SER A 51 -17.47 -12.50 6.88
CA SER A 51 -18.52 -11.58 6.48
C SER A 51 -18.69 -11.55 4.97
N SER A 52 -19.73 -12.25 4.55
CA SER A 52 -20.20 -12.39 3.18
C SER A 52 -20.51 -11.04 2.48
N ALA A 53 -20.36 -11.08 1.16
CA ALA A 53 -21.20 -10.39 0.18
C ALA A 53 -20.89 -8.94 -0.26
N LYS A 54 -19.65 -8.43 -0.16
CA LYS A 54 -19.21 -7.20 -0.89
C LYS A 54 -17.81 -7.26 -1.52
N GLY A 55 -17.29 -8.46 -1.78
CA GLY A 55 -15.99 -8.62 -2.44
C GLY A 55 -16.11 -8.54 -3.96
N HIS A 56 -16.25 -7.35 -4.54
CA HIS A 56 -16.10 -7.17 -5.99
C HIS A 56 -15.35 -5.85 -6.30
N ALA A 57 -14.06 -6.00 -6.63
CA ALA A 57 -13.30 -5.18 -7.58
C ALA A 57 -13.01 -3.71 -7.24
N ARG A 58 -12.97 -3.30 -5.96
CA ARG A 58 -12.53 -1.92 -5.63
C ARG A 58 -11.04 -1.71 -5.88
N SER A 59 -10.23 -2.73 -5.61
CA SER A 59 -8.77 -2.72 -5.84
C SER A 59 -8.42 -2.65 -7.34
N ALA A 60 -9.25 -3.24 -8.21
CA ALA A 60 -9.03 -3.26 -9.66
C ALA A 60 -9.20 -1.89 -10.34
N LEU A 61 -9.99 -0.98 -9.75
CA LEU A 61 -10.11 0.41 -10.20
C LEU A 61 -8.82 1.21 -9.98
N GLY A 62 -8.00 0.82 -9.00
CA GLY A 62 -6.71 1.45 -8.72
C GLY A 62 -5.54 0.91 -9.53
N LEU A 63 -5.77 -0.08 -10.39
CA LEU A 63 -4.74 -0.72 -11.25
C LEU A 63 -4.91 -0.39 -12.74
N ARG A 64 -5.81 0.55 -13.08
CA ARG A 64 -6.02 1.05 -14.44
C ARG A 64 -5.16 2.27 -14.73
#